data_AF-A0A2M8G8U1-F1
#
_entry.id   AF-A0A2M8G8U1-F1
#
_cell.length_a   1.000
_cell.length_b   1.000
_cell.length_c   1.000
_cell.angle_alpha   90.00
_cell.angle_beta   90.00
_cell.angle_gamma   90.00
#
_symmetry.space_group_name_H-M   'P 1'
#
loop_
_entity.id
_entity.type
_entity.pdbx_description
1 polymer ?
#
loop_
_entity_poly.entity_id
_entity_poly.type
_entity_poly.pdbx_seq_one_letter_code
_entity_poly.pdbx_strand_id
1 'polypeptide(L)'
;MLKINFRPKQKTKAILSYLDKKPRDVLEQRFGLSGDSPKTLEAIGQGYGITRERVRQIEEDALRRLHKSEAFAESQEVFDELKEKIDMLGSVVHEKEFLNNVGGESSAKNHIKFLLVLGDDFNHLREDDEFHHRWTIDQNKTEKIHEAFRRLHKELSPDDLLPEKEIFSRFLNHIKNLAVNIDRDAVPILIKISRIIAPNALGEWGHIYSPNIRPRGVRDLAFLTMRKHGSPM
;
A
#
# COMPACT_ATOMS: atom_id res chain seq x y z
N MET A 1 10.95 7.65 8.20
CA MET A 1 10.83 6.22 7.84
C MET A 1 10.26 5.51 9.05
N LEU A 2 9.14 4.80 8.90
CA LEU A 2 8.56 4.04 10.02
C LEU A 2 9.50 2.88 10.31
N LYS A 3 10.18 2.93 11.45
CA LYS A 3 11.15 1.91 11.82
C LYS A 3 10.41 0.67 12.31
N ILE A 4 10.75 -0.47 11.72
CA ILE A 4 10.38 -1.80 12.23
C ILE A 4 11.52 -2.35 13.09
N ASN A 5 11.18 -3.11 14.13
CA ASN A 5 12.14 -3.61 15.10
C ASN A 5 12.57 -5.07 14.85
N PHE A 6 11.88 -5.79 13.97
CA PHE A 6 12.28 -7.13 13.52
C PHE A 6 13.06 -7.10 12.19
N ARG A 7 13.73 -8.23 11.88
CA ARG A 7 14.41 -8.46 10.60
C ARG A 7 13.50 -9.29 9.67
N PRO A 8 12.85 -8.68 8.65
CA PRO A 8 11.82 -9.37 7.86
C PRO A 8 12.29 -10.68 7.25
N LYS A 9 13.45 -10.66 6.59
CA LYS A 9 14.04 -11.84 5.95
C LYS A 9 14.27 -13.02 6.91
N GLN A 10 14.70 -12.74 8.14
CA GLN A 10 14.94 -13.78 9.13
C GLN A 10 13.63 -14.40 9.61
N LYS A 11 12.62 -13.56 9.90
CA LYS A 11 11.29 -14.00 10.35
C LYS A 11 10.57 -14.81 9.28
N THR A 12 10.54 -14.34 8.05
CA THR A 12 9.93 -15.13 6.96
C THR A 12 10.65 -16.44 6.72
N LYS A 13 11.99 -16.48 6.83
CA LYS A 13 12.76 -17.73 6.65
C LYS A 13 12.45 -18.75 7.76
N ALA A 14 12.30 -18.28 8.99
CA ALA A 14 11.91 -19.12 10.12
C ALA A 14 10.50 -19.70 9.91
N ILE A 15 9.52 -18.86 9.56
CA ILE A 15 8.14 -19.31 9.27
C ILE A 15 8.11 -20.31 8.11
N LEU A 16 8.78 -20.00 6.99
CA LEU A 16 8.82 -20.87 5.82
C LEU A 16 9.53 -22.21 6.05
N SER A 17 10.35 -22.32 7.11
CA SER A 17 11.07 -23.55 7.46
C SER A 17 10.14 -24.72 7.79
N TYR A 18 8.88 -24.44 8.15
CA TYR A 18 7.85 -25.44 8.42
C TYR A 18 7.33 -26.15 7.16
N LEU A 19 7.46 -25.53 5.99
CA LEU A 19 6.98 -26.11 4.73
C LEU A 19 7.99 -27.04 4.09
N ASP A 20 7.49 -28.05 3.39
CA ASP A 20 8.31 -28.88 2.50
C ASP A 20 8.93 -28.05 1.38
N LYS A 21 10.01 -28.57 0.76
CA LYS A 21 10.81 -27.86 -0.24
C LYS A 21 9.96 -27.24 -1.37
N LYS A 22 9.00 -27.98 -1.92
CA LYS A 22 8.21 -27.54 -3.09
C LYS A 22 7.21 -26.43 -2.74
N PRO A 23 6.32 -26.56 -1.74
CA PRO A 23 5.45 -25.45 -1.30
C PRO A 23 6.25 -24.21 -0.88
N ARG A 24 7.37 -24.40 -0.17
CA ARG A 24 8.27 -23.30 0.21
C ARG A 24 8.79 -22.56 -1.02
N ASP A 25 9.34 -23.28 -1.97
CA ASP A 25 9.91 -22.68 -3.20
C ASP A 25 8.83 -21.95 -4.03
N VAL A 26 7.61 -22.49 -4.10
CA VAL A 26 6.48 -21.79 -4.74
C VAL A 26 6.21 -20.44 -4.07
N LEU A 27 6.17 -20.38 -2.74
CA LEU A 27 6.00 -19.10 -2.02
C LEU A 27 7.20 -18.17 -2.19
N GLU A 28 8.43 -18.69 -2.10
CA GLU A 28 9.65 -17.89 -2.28
C GLU A 28 9.70 -17.23 -3.67
N GLN A 29 9.35 -17.97 -4.74
CA GLN A 29 9.26 -17.43 -6.09
C GLN A 29 8.08 -16.46 -6.25
N ARG A 30 6.92 -16.78 -5.68
CA ARG A 30 5.69 -15.98 -5.80
C ARG A 30 5.85 -14.59 -5.21
N PHE A 31 6.55 -14.49 -4.08
CA PHE A 31 6.75 -13.25 -3.34
C PHE A 31 8.15 -12.66 -3.52
N GLY A 32 9.08 -13.33 -4.21
CA GLY A 32 10.44 -12.82 -4.41
C GLY A 32 11.25 -12.79 -3.11
N LEU A 33 11.16 -13.83 -2.29
CA LEU A 33 11.76 -13.90 -0.94
C LEU A 33 13.23 -14.36 -0.96
N SER A 34 13.69 -14.89 -2.08
CA SER A 34 15.07 -15.39 -2.26
C SER A 34 15.99 -14.39 -2.96
N GLY A 35 15.53 -13.14 -3.15
CA GLY A 35 16.29 -12.05 -3.79
C GLY A 35 15.87 -11.76 -5.23
N ASP A 36 15.09 -12.65 -5.84
CA ASP A 36 14.49 -12.46 -7.16
C ASP A 36 13.27 -11.55 -7.12
N SER A 37 12.87 -11.02 -8.28
CA SER A 37 11.59 -10.37 -8.46
C SER A 37 10.41 -11.35 -8.28
N PRO A 38 9.29 -10.93 -7.65
CA PRO A 38 8.09 -11.77 -7.52
C PRO A 38 7.61 -12.31 -8.87
N LYS A 39 7.27 -13.60 -8.94
CA LYS A 39 6.76 -14.25 -10.15
C LYS A 39 5.25 -14.43 -10.14
N THR A 40 4.65 -14.50 -11.33
CA THR A 40 3.24 -14.85 -11.49
C THR A 40 3.02 -16.35 -11.32
N LEU A 41 1.81 -16.76 -10.98
CA LEU A 41 1.44 -18.18 -10.88
C LEU A 41 1.67 -18.94 -12.19
N GLU A 42 1.49 -18.26 -13.32
CA GLU A 42 1.73 -18.82 -14.64
C GLU A 42 3.23 -19.08 -14.89
N ALA A 43 4.09 -18.10 -14.59
CA ALA A 43 5.53 -18.25 -14.74
C ALA A 43 6.10 -19.36 -13.84
N ILE A 44 5.61 -19.47 -12.59
CA ILE A 44 5.98 -20.56 -11.69
C ILE A 44 5.49 -21.90 -12.24
N GLY A 45 4.25 -21.95 -12.75
CA GLY A 45 3.66 -23.15 -13.32
C GLY A 45 4.46 -23.69 -14.50
N GLN A 46 4.86 -22.80 -15.42
CA GLN A 46 5.74 -23.13 -16.54
C GLN A 46 7.07 -23.73 -16.06
N GLY A 47 7.71 -23.14 -15.06
CA GLY A 47 8.97 -23.67 -14.50
C GLY A 47 8.84 -25.06 -13.85
N TYR A 48 7.66 -25.39 -13.33
CA TYR A 48 7.36 -26.68 -12.69
C TYR A 48 6.68 -27.70 -13.61
N GLY A 49 6.36 -27.33 -14.85
CA GLY A 49 5.57 -28.18 -15.76
C GLY A 49 4.14 -28.45 -15.26
N ILE A 50 3.54 -27.51 -14.52
CA ILE A 50 2.18 -27.62 -13.96
C ILE A 50 1.31 -26.43 -14.36
N THR A 51 0.00 -26.62 -14.28
CA THR A 51 -0.97 -25.56 -14.59
C THR A 51 -0.92 -24.42 -13.57
N ARG A 52 -1.29 -23.21 -14.00
CA ARG A 52 -1.46 -22.04 -13.12
C ARG A 52 -2.35 -22.35 -11.91
N GLU A 53 -3.44 -23.07 -12.15
CA GLU A 53 -4.40 -23.46 -11.10
C GLU A 53 -3.77 -24.41 -10.09
N ARG A 54 -2.91 -25.34 -10.53
CA ARG A 54 -2.17 -26.20 -9.62
C ARG A 54 -1.20 -25.42 -8.73
N VAL A 55 -0.55 -24.38 -9.27
CA VAL A 55 0.30 -23.48 -8.46
C VAL A 55 -0.54 -22.73 -7.42
N ARG A 56 -1.71 -22.20 -7.81
CA ARG A 56 -2.64 -21.52 -6.87
C ARG A 56 -3.03 -22.44 -5.71
N GLN A 57 -3.36 -23.69 -6.00
CA GLN A 57 -3.70 -24.68 -4.97
C GLN A 57 -2.52 -24.94 -4.01
N ILE A 58 -1.29 -25.05 -4.55
CA ILE A 58 -0.09 -25.22 -3.72
C ILE A 58 0.14 -23.99 -2.85
N GLU A 59 0.00 -22.79 -3.38
CA GLU A 59 0.11 -21.52 -2.63
C GLU A 59 -0.92 -21.47 -1.48
N GLU A 60 -2.20 -21.75 -1.75
CA GLU A 60 -3.25 -21.71 -0.75
C GLU A 60 -3.12 -22.78 0.33
N ASP A 61 -2.68 -24.00 -0.03
CA ASP A 61 -2.40 -25.05 0.94
C ASP A 61 -1.17 -24.69 1.79
N ALA A 62 -0.11 -24.14 1.17
CA ALA A 62 1.08 -23.71 1.87
C ALA A 62 0.78 -22.62 2.91
N LEU A 63 0.04 -21.58 2.52
CA LEU A 63 -0.38 -20.52 3.45
C LEU A 63 -1.20 -21.09 4.60
N ARG A 64 -2.20 -21.95 4.31
CA ARG A 64 -3.01 -22.62 5.34
C ARG A 64 -2.18 -23.46 6.31
N ARG A 65 -1.14 -24.14 5.84
CA ARG A 65 -0.21 -24.90 6.69
C ARG A 65 0.63 -23.97 7.56
N LEU A 66 1.09 -22.84 7.03
CA LEU A 66 1.86 -21.85 7.80
C LEU A 66 1.04 -21.24 8.95
N HIS A 67 -0.22 -20.88 8.73
CA HIS A 67 -1.10 -20.35 9.80
C HIS A 67 -1.23 -21.31 10.99
N LYS A 68 -1.15 -22.63 10.74
CA LYS A 68 -1.26 -23.66 11.79
C LYS A 68 0.08 -24.04 12.43
N SER A 69 1.18 -23.44 11.98
CA SER A 69 2.52 -23.81 12.43
C SER A 69 2.88 -23.11 13.74
N GLU A 70 3.69 -23.77 14.57
CA GLU A 70 4.27 -23.18 15.77
C GLU A 70 5.10 -21.94 15.42
N ALA A 71 5.83 -21.95 14.31
CA ALA A 71 6.64 -20.82 13.87
C ALA A 71 5.82 -19.55 13.58
N PHE A 72 4.56 -19.69 13.12
CA PHE A 72 3.63 -18.57 12.97
C PHE A 72 3.14 -18.07 14.33
N ALA A 73 2.77 -18.98 15.23
CA ALA A 73 2.34 -18.64 16.60
C ALA A 73 3.47 -17.97 17.42
N GLU A 74 4.72 -18.36 17.22
CA GLU A 74 5.91 -17.76 17.86
C GLU A 74 6.35 -16.44 17.21
N SER A 75 5.71 -16.02 16.12
CA SER A 75 6.02 -14.76 15.41
C SER A 75 4.92 -13.71 15.56
N GLN A 76 4.00 -13.86 16.52
CA GLN A 76 2.87 -12.94 16.70
C GLN A 76 3.30 -11.49 16.93
N GLU A 77 4.43 -11.27 17.61
CA GLU A 77 4.99 -9.94 17.84
C GLU A 77 5.32 -9.19 16.53
N VAL A 78 5.61 -9.92 15.44
CA VAL A 78 5.86 -9.34 14.12
C VAL A 78 4.57 -8.79 13.53
N PHE A 79 3.47 -9.55 13.64
CA PHE A 79 2.17 -9.15 13.11
C PHE A 79 1.56 -8.03 13.96
N ASP A 80 1.71 -8.10 15.29
CA ASP A 80 1.31 -7.03 16.20
C ASP A 80 2.03 -5.71 15.89
N GLU A 81 3.36 -5.74 15.66
CA GLU A 81 4.10 -4.53 15.27
C GLU A 81 3.61 -3.97 13.93
N LEU A 82 3.39 -4.82 12.92
CA LEU A 82 2.87 -4.37 11.62
C LEU A 82 1.46 -3.77 11.74
N LYS A 83 0.59 -4.38 12.56
CA LYS A 83 -0.75 -3.89 12.86
C LYS A 83 -0.69 -2.52 13.54
N GLU A 84 0.17 -2.37 14.54
CA GLU A 84 0.41 -1.09 15.22
C GLU A 84 0.84 -0.01 14.22
N LYS A 85 1.77 -0.32 13.29
CA LYS A 85 2.21 0.64 12.26
C LYS A 85 1.08 1.05 11.31
N ILE A 86 0.21 0.12 10.91
CA ILE A 86 -0.93 0.43 10.06
C ILE A 86 -1.97 1.24 10.84
N ASP A 87 -2.21 0.93 12.11
CA ASP A 87 -3.15 1.66 12.96
C ASP A 87 -2.74 3.12 13.16
N MET A 88 -1.45 3.37 13.47
CA MET A 88 -0.87 4.72 13.56
C MET A 88 -1.09 5.53 12.29
N LEU A 89 -1.14 4.88 11.12
CA LEU A 89 -1.34 5.54 9.82
C LEU A 89 -2.82 5.73 9.44
N GLY A 90 -3.75 5.45 10.36
CA GLY A 90 -5.19 5.60 10.13
C GLY A 90 -5.92 4.29 9.84
N SER A 91 -5.31 3.15 10.15
CA SER A 91 -5.87 1.78 9.99
C SER A 91 -6.12 1.34 8.55
N VAL A 92 -5.78 2.18 7.56
CA VAL A 92 -5.70 1.87 6.13
C VAL A 92 -4.49 2.56 5.52
N VAL A 93 -3.74 1.86 4.68
CA VAL A 93 -2.49 2.36 4.10
C VAL A 93 -2.36 1.99 2.63
N HIS A 94 -1.80 2.90 1.83
CA HIS A 94 -1.44 2.60 0.45
C HIS A 94 -0.28 1.61 0.43
N GLU A 95 -0.42 0.48 -0.29
CA GLU A 95 0.53 -0.63 -0.25
C GLU A 95 1.96 -0.17 -0.58
N LYS A 96 2.14 0.53 -1.71
CA LYS A 96 3.48 0.93 -2.15
C LYS A 96 4.12 1.92 -1.19
N GLU A 97 3.37 2.89 -0.70
CA GLU A 97 3.88 3.89 0.26
C GLU A 97 4.20 3.24 1.60
N PHE A 98 3.35 2.35 2.09
CA PHE A 98 3.61 1.60 3.33
C PHE A 98 4.90 0.80 3.20
N LEU A 99 5.00 -0.07 2.18
CA LEU A 99 6.19 -0.89 1.95
C LEU A 99 7.46 -0.05 1.76
N ASN A 100 7.39 1.11 1.12
CA ASN A 100 8.53 2.03 1.04
C ASN A 100 8.91 2.63 2.39
N ASN A 101 7.93 2.94 3.24
CA ASN A 101 8.16 3.53 4.55
C ASN A 101 8.67 2.54 5.60
N VAL A 102 8.26 1.27 5.54
CA VAL A 102 8.71 0.24 6.48
C VAL A 102 9.85 -0.64 5.93
N GLY A 103 9.94 -0.78 4.61
CA GLY A 103 10.69 -1.86 3.97
C GLY A 103 12.03 -1.49 3.35
N GLY A 104 12.56 -0.28 3.49
CA GLY A 104 13.93 0.04 3.04
C GLY A 104 14.26 -0.43 1.60
N GLU A 105 15.14 -1.42 1.49
CA GLU A 105 15.55 -2.08 0.24
C GLU A 105 14.48 -3.02 -0.35
N SER A 106 14.52 -3.27 -1.66
CA SER A 106 13.51 -4.06 -2.38
C SER A 106 13.25 -5.46 -1.78
N SER A 107 14.29 -6.16 -1.29
CA SER A 107 14.12 -7.49 -0.68
C SER A 107 13.29 -7.44 0.61
N ALA A 108 13.54 -6.47 1.49
CA ALA A 108 12.79 -6.35 2.75
C ALA A 108 11.30 -6.03 2.51
N LYS A 109 10.98 -5.25 1.47
CA LYS A 109 9.58 -4.99 1.05
C LYS A 109 8.82 -6.26 0.70
N ASN A 110 9.45 -7.17 -0.04
CA ASN A 110 8.85 -8.45 -0.43
C ASN A 110 8.52 -9.31 0.80
N HIS A 111 9.43 -9.36 1.77
CA HIS A 111 9.21 -10.08 3.03
C HIS A 111 8.06 -9.47 3.85
N ILE A 112 7.99 -8.14 3.95
CA ILE A 112 6.88 -7.46 4.64
C ILE A 112 5.56 -7.73 3.92
N LYS A 113 5.53 -7.64 2.58
CA LYS A 113 4.32 -7.95 1.81
C LYS A 113 3.84 -9.38 2.05
N PHE A 114 4.75 -10.35 2.10
CA PHE A 114 4.41 -11.73 2.44
C PHE A 114 3.83 -11.85 3.86
N LEU A 115 4.41 -11.15 4.86
CA LEU A 115 3.89 -11.13 6.22
C LEU A 115 2.48 -10.51 6.28
N LEU A 116 2.20 -9.45 5.52
CA LEU A 116 0.84 -8.90 5.43
C LEU A 116 -0.14 -9.90 4.81
N VAL A 117 0.27 -10.67 3.80
CA VAL A 117 -0.58 -11.72 3.22
C VAL A 117 -0.83 -12.89 4.19
N LEU A 118 0.15 -13.17 5.04
CA LEU A 118 0.07 -14.27 6.00
C LEU A 118 -0.61 -13.90 7.32
N GLY A 119 -0.69 -12.62 7.70
CA GLY A 119 -1.32 -12.22 8.96
C GLY A 119 -2.84 -12.13 8.84
N ASP A 120 -3.56 -12.63 9.87
CA ASP A 120 -5.03 -12.70 9.87
C ASP A 120 -5.72 -11.32 9.97
N ASP A 121 -5.04 -10.33 10.54
CA ASP A 121 -5.58 -8.99 10.74
C ASP A 121 -5.56 -8.11 9.47
N PHE A 122 -4.85 -8.53 8.41
CA PHE A 122 -4.59 -7.66 7.27
C PHE A 122 -5.46 -8.02 6.07
N ASN A 123 -6.28 -7.07 5.65
CA ASN A 123 -7.14 -7.22 4.48
C ASN A 123 -6.59 -6.38 3.33
N HIS A 124 -6.29 -7.02 2.20
CA HIS A 124 -5.88 -6.33 0.99
C HIS A 124 -7.08 -5.92 0.15
N LEU A 125 -7.24 -4.61 -0.04
CA LEU A 125 -8.20 -4.04 -0.97
C LEU A 125 -7.48 -3.75 -2.29
N ARG A 126 -7.97 -4.36 -3.37
CA ARG A 126 -7.42 -4.15 -4.71
C ARG A 126 -7.62 -2.70 -5.15
N GLU A 127 -6.73 -2.25 -6.02
CA GLU A 127 -6.91 -0.98 -6.71
C GLU A 127 -8.26 -0.94 -7.44
N ASP A 128 -8.91 0.20 -7.36
CA ASP A 128 -10.19 0.52 -7.99
C ASP A 128 -10.09 1.92 -8.64
N ASP A 129 -11.22 2.45 -9.11
CA ASP A 129 -11.25 3.75 -9.80
C ASP A 129 -10.91 4.93 -8.87
N GLU A 130 -11.17 4.79 -7.56
CA GLU A 130 -11.02 5.85 -6.56
C GLU A 130 -9.71 5.74 -5.76
N PHE A 131 -9.23 4.51 -5.53
CA PHE A 131 -8.17 4.21 -4.57
C PHE A 131 -7.13 3.23 -5.12
N HIS A 132 -5.88 3.46 -4.76
CA HIS A 132 -4.79 2.55 -5.03
C HIS A 132 -4.92 1.25 -4.21
N HIS A 133 -4.10 0.25 -4.56
CA HIS A 133 -3.89 -0.95 -3.73
C HIS A 133 -3.58 -0.56 -2.29
N ARG A 134 -4.34 -1.11 -1.34
CA ARG A 134 -4.25 -0.70 0.06
C ARG A 134 -4.49 -1.87 1.00
N TRP A 135 -3.88 -1.77 2.18
CA TRP A 135 -4.06 -2.71 3.27
C TRP A 135 -4.85 -2.06 4.38
N THR A 136 -5.76 -2.81 4.99
CA THR A 136 -6.54 -2.36 6.14
C THR A 136 -6.58 -3.40 7.25
N ILE A 137 -6.62 -2.91 8.48
CA ILE A 137 -6.85 -3.72 9.69
C ILE A 137 -8.23 -3.47 10.31
N ASP A 138 -8.99 -2.52 9.77
CA ASP A 138 -10.34 -2.17 10.24
C ASP A 138 -11.20 -1.73 9.05
N GLN A 139 -12.04 -2.65 8.57
CA GLN A 139 -12.91 -2.42 7.43
C GLN A 139 -13.95 -1.32 7.67
N ASN A 140 -14.46 -1.18 8.90
CA ASN A 140 -15.47 -0.19 9.24
C ASN A 140 -14.86 1.22 9.25
N LYS A 141 -13.69 1.38 9.88
CA LYS A 141 -12.95 2.65 9.85
C LYS A 141 -12.51 3.01 8.43
N THR A 142 -12.11 2.03 7.65
CA THR A 142 -11.71 2.21 6.25
C THR A 142 -12.84 2.72 5.38
N GLU A 143 -14.06 2.19 5.54
CA GLU A 143 -15.19 2.67 4.74
C GLU A 143 -15.56 4.11 5.06
N LYS A 144 -15.48 4.51 6.34
CA LYS A 144 -15.63 5.92 6.72
C LYS A 144 -14.53 6.81 6.13
N ILE A 145 -13.29 6.33 6.10
CA ILE A 145 -12.18 7.05 5.44
C ILE A 145 -12.44 7.20 3.94
N HIS A 146 -12.88 6.15 3.25
CA HIS A 146 -13.28 6.23 1.85
C HIS A 146 -14.42 7.23 1.65
N GLU A 147 -15.42 7.24 2.53
CA GLU A 147 -16.50 8.22 2.46
C GLU A 147 -15.97 9.66 2.61
N ALA A 148 -15.04 9.92 3.52
CA ALA A 148 -14.39 11.22 3.63
C ALA A 148 -13.62 11.61 2.35
N PHE A 149 -12.93 10.67 1.71
CA PHE A 149 -12.30 10.90 0.41
C PHE A 149 -13.34 11.23 -0.66
N ARG A 150 -14.42 10.47 -0.77
CA ARG A 150 -15.49 10.72 -1.76
C ARG A 150 -16.12 12.10 -1.56
N ARG A 151 -16.29 12.55 -0.31
CA ARG A 151 -16.76 13.91 0.01
C ARG A 151 -15.75 14.97 -0.45
N LEU A 152 -14.47 14.78 -0.16
CA LEU A 152 -13.40 15.65 -0.62
C LEU A 152 -13.31 15.70 -2.16
N HIS A 153 -13.39 14.55 -2.83
CA HIS A 153 -13.35 14.46 -4.29
C HIS A 153 -14.50 15.23 -4.95
N LYS A 154 -15.70 15.18 -4.36
CA LYS A 154 -16.88 15.93 -4.84
C LYS A 154 -16.79 17.43 -4.59
N GLU A 155 -16.06 17.84 -3.56
CA GLU A 155 -15.88 19.25 -3.21
C GLU A 155 -14.91 19.95 -4.16
N LEU A 156 -13.95 19.21 -4.73
CA LEU A 156 -12.90 19.76 -5.59
C LEU A 156 -13.34 19.83 -7.06
N SER A 157 -13.25 21.02 -7.63
CA SER A 157 -13.35 21.24 -9.07
C SER A 157 -12.09 20.73 -9.80
N PRO A 158 -12.20 20.29 -11.07
CA PRO A 158 -11.02 19.97 -11.89
C PRO A 158 -10.00 21.11 -12.05
N ASP A 159 -10.44 22.35 -11.87
CA ASP A 159 -9.58 23.54 -11.97
C ASP A 159 -8.94 23.94 -10.64
N ASP A 160 -9.34 23.32 -9.52
CA ASP A 160 -8.81 23.65 -8.20
C ASP A 160 -7.35 23.22 -8.07
N LEU A 161 -6.52 24.17 -7.64
CA LEU A 161 -5.13 23.98 -7.25
C LEU A 161 -4.95 24.51 -5.84
N LEU A 162 -4.89 23.60 -4.87
CA LEU A 162 -4.86 23.94 -3.46
C LEU A 162 -3.52 23.58 -2.82
N PRO A 163 -3.02 24.37 -1.87
CA PRO A 163 -1.88 23.98 -1.06
C PRO A 163 -2.16 22.67 -0.31
N GLU A 164 -1.12 21.87 -0.09
CA GLU A 164 -1.23 20.60 0.65
C GLU A 164 -1.96 20.73 2.00
N LYS A 165 -1.63 21.77 2.77
CA LYS A 165 -2.24 22.03 4.08
C LYS A 165 -3.76 22.23 4.00
N GLU A 166 -4.25 22.78 2.90
CA GLU A 166 -5.68 23.03 2.67
C GLU A 166 -6.41 21.73 2.29
N ILE A 167 -5.78 20.85 1.50
CA ILE A 167 -6.33 19.50 1.27
C ILE A 167 -6.42 18.72 2.58
N PHE A 168 -5.39 18.80 3.42
CA PHE A 168 -5.36 18.08 4.69
C PHE A 168 -6.42 18.58 5.65
N SER A 169 -6.61 19.91 5.74
CA SER A 169 -7.65 20.50 6.59
C SER A 169 -9.05 20.08 6.16
N ARG A 170 -9.35 20.13 4.85
CA ARG A 170 -10.63 19.69 4.28
C ARG A 170 -10.88 18.20 4.50
N PHE A 171 -9.88 17.36 4.25
CA PHE A 171 -9.97 15.92 4.50
C PHE A 171 -10.25 15.63 5.99
N LEU A 172 -9.49 16.24 6.90
CA LEU A 172 -9.67 16.09 8.35
C LEU A 172 -11.06 16.54 8.82
N ASN A 173 -11.63 17.59 8.20
CA ASN A 173 -12.99 18.02 8.48
C ASN A 173 -14.03 16.94 8.11
N HIS A 174 -13.89 16.33 6.93
CA HIS A 174 -14.77 15.22 6.51
C HIS A 174 -14.63 14.00 7.42
N ILE A 175 -13.41 13.67 7.85
CA ILE A 175 -13.13 12.59 8.81
C ILE A 175 -13.77 12.85 10.18
N LYS A 176 -13.64 14.08 10.71
CA LYS A 176 -14.24 14.47 12.00
C LYS A 176 -15.75 14.30 12.00
N ASN A 177 -16.41 14.63 10.88
CA ASN A 177 -17.86 14.48 10.70
C ASN A 177 -18.33 13.01 10.68
N LEU A 178 -17.41 12.05 10.51
CA LEU A 178 -17.70 10.62 10.51
C LEU A 178 -17.31 9.93 11.84
N ALA A 179 -16.93 10.72 12.85
CA ALA A 179 -16.48 10.26 14.16
C ALA A 179 -15.32 9.25 14.07
N VAL A 180 -14.39 9.47 13.14
CA VAL A 180 -13.14 8.71 13.03
C VAL A 180 -12.01 9.56 13.59
N ASN A 181 -11.22 8.98 14.51
CA ASN A 181 -10.01 9.62 15.00
C ASN A 181 -8.81 9.16 14.15
N ILE A 182 -8.04 10.13 13.65
CA ILE A 182 -6.82 9.91 12.87
C ILE A 182 -5.77 10.88 13.39
N ASP A 183 -4.56 10.37 13.60
CA ASP A 183 -3.41 11.22 13.91
C ASP A 183 -3.15 12.19 12.75
N ARG A 184 -2.92 13.46 13.05
CA ARG A 184 -2.60 14.46 12.04
C ARG A 184 -1.31 14.11 11.30
N ASP A 185 -0.37 13.45 11.98
CA ASP A 185 0.90 13.04 11.39
C ASP A 185 0.74 11.88 10.38
N ALA A 186 -0.40 11.16 10.43
CA ALA A 186 -0.73 10.12 9.46
C ALA A 186 -1.26 10.67 8.13
N VAL A 187 -1.87 11.86 8.14
CA VAL A 187 -2.57 12.43 6.98
C VAL A 187 -1.70 12.52 5.72
N PRO A 188 -0.43 12.98 5.78
CA PRO A 188 0.42 13.07 4.58
C PRO A 188 0.68 11.73 3.89
N ILE A 189 0.59 10.61 4.64
CA ILE A 189 0.74 9.27 4.11
C ILE A 189 -0.63 8.73 3.66
N LEU A 190 -1.65 8.90 4.50
CA LEU A 190 -3.01 8.43 4.24
C LEU A 190 -3.61 9.05 2.98
N ILE A 191 -3.39 10.34 2.72
CA ILE A 191 -3.91 11.03 1.52
C ILE A 191 -3.52 10.35 0.21
N LYS A 192 -2.37 9.64 0.20
CA LYS A 192 -1.80 8.97 -0.97
C LYS A 192 -2.53 7.68 -1.35
N ILE A 193 -3.54 7.25 -0.58
CA ILE A 193 -4.41 6.15 -1.02
C ILE A 193 -5.29 6.57 -2.20
N SER A 194 -5.59 7.86 -2.32
CA SER A 194 -6.45 8.41 -3.36
C SER A 194 -5.79 8.33 -4.74
N ARG A 195 -6.58 7.93 -5.75
CA ARG A 195 -6.22 8.03 -7.18
C ARG A 195 -6.77 9.27 -7.86
N ILE A 196 -7.74 9.93 -7.23
CA ILE A 196 -8.49 11.04 -7.82
C ILE A 196 -7.76 12.37 -7.66
N ILE A 197 -7.02 12.53 -6.56
CA ILE A 197 -6.26 13.75 -6.24
C ILE A 197 -4.78 13.45 -6.10
N ALA A 198 -3.93 14.36 -6.57
CA ALA A 198 -2.48 14.22 -6.50
C ALA A 198 -1.80 15.60 -6.45
N PRO A 199 -0.56 15.67 -5.93
CA PRO A 199 0.25 16.87 -6.02
C PRO A 199 0.87 17.01 -7.42
N ASN A 200 1.07 18.25 -7.86
CA ASN A 200 1.94 18.59 -8.98
C ASN A 200 3.38 18.86 -8.51
N ALA A 201 4.26 19.23 -9.45
CA ALA A 201 5.68 19.51 -9.18
C ALA A 201 5.92 20.77 -8.33
N LEU A 202 4.88 21.58 -8.07
CA LEU A 202 4.91 22.77 -7.21
C LEU A 202 4.38 22.47 -5.79
N GLY A 203 3.89 21.26 -5.53
CA GLY A 203 3.24 20.90 -4.28
C GLY A 203 1.78 21.38 -4.16
N GLU A 204 1.20 21.87 -5.27
CA GLU A 204 -0.24 22.15 -5.36
C GLU A 204 -0.98 20.85 -5.65
N TRP A 205 -2.09 20.63 -4.97
CA TRP A 205 -2.93 19.45 -5.08
C TRP A 205 -4.21 19.77 -5.83
N GLY A 206 -4.69 18.80 -6.60
CA GLY A 206 -5.92 18.93 -7.37
C GLY A 206 -6.30 17.62 -8.02
N HIS A 207 -7.33 17.65 -8.85
CA HIS A 207 -7.82 16.46 -9.54
C HIS A 207 -6.81 15.97 -10.58
N ILE A 208 -6.57 14.64 -10.64
CA ILE A 208 -5.64 14.03 -11.61
C ILE A 208 -5.97 14.29 -13.09
N TYR A 209 -7.20 14.67 -13.42
CA TYR A 209 -7.58 15.01 -14.80
C TYR A 209 -7.19 16.44 -15.18
N SER A 210 -6.86 17.28 -14.20
CA SER A 210 -6.41 18.65 -14.44
C SER A 210 -5.05 18.66 -15.17
N PRO A 211 -4.89 19.44 -16.25
CA PRO A 211 -3.60 19.58 -16.93
C PRO A 211 -2.53 20.22 -16.03
N ASN A 212 -2.94 20.95 -15.00
CA ASN A 212 -2.06 21.56 -14.00
C ASN A 212 -1.56 20.56 -12.94
N ILE A 213 -2.16 19.37 -12.88
CA ILE A 213 -1.75 18.26 -12.00
C ILE A 213 -1.01 17.19 -12.80
N ARG A 214 -1.59 16.77 -13.93
CA ARG A 214 -0.97 15.83 -14.87
C ARG A 214 -0.91 16.48 -16.26
N PRO A 215 0.23 17.12 -16.61
CA PRO A 215 0.46 17.67 -17.94
C PRO A 215 0.26 16.61 -19.01
N ARG A 216 -0.52 16.91 -20.05
CA ARG A 216 -0.79 15.95 -21.14
C ARG A 216 0.02 16.25 -22.40
N GLY A 217 0.78 17.33 -22.41
CA GLY A 217 1.64 17.70 -23.53
C GLY A 217 2.68 18.76 -23.17
N VAL A 218 3.51 19.08 -24.15
CA VAL A 218 4.64 20.01 -24.02
C VAL A 218 4.19 21.41 -23.58
N ARG A 219 2.99 21.85 -24.02
CA ARG A 219 2.40 23.15 -23.64
C ARG A 219 2.07 23.22 -22.15
N ASP A 220 1.41 22.21 -21.61
CA ASP A 220 1.05 22.15 -20.19
C ASP A 220 2.31 22.09 -19.31
N LEU A 221 3.32 21.33 -19.76
CA LEU A 221 4.61 21.24 -19.08
C LEU A 221 5.36 22.57 -19.11
N ALA A 222 5.37 23.27 -20.25
CA ALA A 222 5.96 24.60 -20.38
C ALA A 222 5.26 25.59 -19.43
N PHE A 223 3.93 25.57 -19.38
CA PHE A 223 3.15 26.41 -18.47
C PHE A 223 3.50 26.17 -17.00
N LEU A 224 3.55 24.92 -16.53
CA LEU A 224 3.95 24.60 -15.16
C LEU A 224 5.41 24.99 -14.86
N THR A 225 6.31 24.80 -15.83
CA THR A 225 7.72 25.18 -15.69
C THR A 225 7.88 26.70 -15.58
N MET A 226 7.12 27.48 -16.36
CA MET A 226 7.09 28.95 -16.25
C MET A 226 6.56 29.41 -14.89
N ARG A 227 5.46 28.81 -14.40
CA ARG A 227 4.94 29.10 -13.04
C ARG A 227 5.96 28.77 -11.95
N LYS A 228 6.74 27.69 -12.11
CA LYS A 228 7.79 27.28 -11.16
C LYS A 228 8.92 28.29 -11.03
N HIS A 229 9.36 28.88 -12.15
CA HIS A 229 10.50 29.78 -12.20
C HIS A 229 10.13 31.27 -12.07
N GLY A 230 8.86 31.58 -11.78
CA GLY A 230 8.43 32.92 -11.40
C GLY A 230 8.63 34.00 -12.46
N SER A 231 8.67 33.63 -13.75
CA SER A 231 8.72 34.60 -14.85
C SER A 231 7.29 34.80 -15.39
N PRO A 232 6.62 35.94 -15.11
CA PRO A 232 5.39 36.31 -15.79
C PRO A 232 5.73 36.70 -17.24
N MET A 233 4.79 36.48 -18.17
CA MET A 233 4.77 37.21 -19.45
C MET A 233 4.55 38.70 -19.19
#